data_AF-A0A838UCT0-F1
#
_entry.id   AF-A0A838UCT0-F1
#
_cell.length_a   1.000
_cell.length_b   1.000
_cell.length_c   1.000
_cell.angle_alpha   90.00
_cell.angle_beta   90.00
_cell.angle_gamma   90.00
#
_symmetry.space_group_name_H-M   'P 1'
#
loop_
_entity.id
_entity.type
_entity.pdbx_description
1 polymer ?
#
loop_
_entity_poly.entity_id
_entity_poly.type
_entity_poly.pdbx_seq_one_letter_code
_entity_poly.pdbx_strand_id
1 'polypeptide(L)'
;MTQATSPRRVRNNPARDFGFQFAKIGASRLDLRDPYHLALSVPWPVFIATVFALYGLITTLFALLYLVQAGCVANARPGSLFDAFFFSIETLATVGYGEMAPATLYGHLVASAEIICGMAFTAIMTGLVFVRFSKPRARILYADNPVITRHNGRQTLMIRIGNGRMTMLTDTHLRLSALIRETTREGRDYRRVHHLRIAPAMAQMFPLTLTVMH
;
A
#
# COMPACT_ATOMS: atom_id res chain seq x y z
N MET A 1 -19.18 53.01 2.39
CA MET A 1 -18.03 52.20 2.87
C MET A 1 -18.16 50.82 2.27
N THR A 2 -17.46 50.56 1.17
CA THR A 2 -17.60 49.35 0.37
C THR A 2 -16.26 48.62 0.43
N GLN A 3 -16.14 47.59 1.28
CA GLN A 3 -14.90 46.81 1.40
C GLN A 3 -14.82 45.82 0.23
N ALA A 4 -13.84 46.04 -0.63
CA ALA A 4 -13.46 45.14 -1.71
C ALA A 4 -12.80 43.87 -1.13
N THR A 5 -13.39 42.72 -1.39
CA THR A 5 -12.79 41.41 -1.11
C THR A 5 -11.68 41.12 -2.11
N SER A 6 -10.44 41.04 -1.63
CA SER A 6 -9.28 40.69 -2.47
C SER A 6 -9.44 39.31 -3.11
N PRO A 7 -9.02 39.14 -4.39
CA PRO A 7 -9.06 37.84 -5.03
C PRO A 7 -8.04 36.91 -4.38
N ARG A 8 -8.52 35.79 -3.85
CA ARG A 8 -7.71 34.70 -3.30
C ARG A 8 -6.76 34.20 -4.41
N ARG A 9 -5.48 34.52 -4.29
CA ARG A 9 -4.42 34.06 -5.20
C ARG A 9 -4.35 32.53 -5.13
N VAL A 10 -4.87 31.85 -6.15
CA VAL A 10 -4.66 30.41 -6.34
C VAL A 10 -3.18 30.22 -6.64
N ARG A 11 -2.45 29.67 -5.67
CA ARG A 11 -1.02 29.37 -5.79
C ARG A 11 -0.88 28.22 -6.80
N ASN A 12 -0.53 28.55 -8.04
CA ASN A 12 -0.20 27.57 -9.07
C ASN A 12 1.05 26.79 -8.64
N ASN A 13 0.86 25.54 -8.23
CA ASN A 13 1.93 24.58 -8.00
C ASN A 13 2.20 23.86 -9.35
N PRO A 14 3.45 23.79 -9.86
CA PRO A 14 3.73 23.32 -11.22
C PRO A 14 3.75 21.78 -11.37
N ALA A 15 3.33 21.01 -10.37
CA ALA A 15 3.08 19.57 -10.55
C ALA A 15 1.68 19.38 -11.17
N ARG A 16 1.57 19.60 -12.48
CA ARG A 16 0.35 19.44 -13.27
C ARG A 16 0.04 17.96 -13.48
N ASP A 17 -0.57 17.34 -12.48
CA ASP A 17 -1.30 16.09 -12.67
C ASP A 17 -2.50 16.36 -13.59
N PHE A 18 -2.55 15.71 -14.76
CA PHE A 18 -3.76 15.56 -15.59
C PHE A 18 -4.83 14.67 -14.90
N GLY A 19 -4.89 14.71 -13.57
CA GLY A 19 -5.81 13.93 -12.76
C GLY A 19 -7.02 14.76 -12.40
N PHE A 20 -8.20 14.26 -12.75
CA PHE A 20 -9.41 14.65 -12.02
C PHE A 20 -9.15 14.38 -10.53
N GLN A 21 -9.07 15.42 -9.71
CA GLN A 21 -8.97 15.26 -8.26
C GLN A 21 -10.33 14.83 -7.72
N PHE A 22 -10.58 13.52 -7.72
CA PHE A 22 -11.72 12.95 -7.03
C PHE A 22 -11.43 12.91 -5.54
N ALA A 23 -12.01 13.84 -4.79
CA ALA A 23 -12.05 13.75 -3.33
C ALA A 23 -13.11 12.71 -2.94
N LYS A 24 -12.68 11.55 -2.45
CA LYS A 24 -13.59 10.54 -1.90
C LYS A 24 -14.08 11.02 -0.53
N ILE A 25 -15.28 11.59 -0.47
CA ILE A 25 -15.93 12.03 0.77
C ILE A 25 -16.69 10.84 1.37
N GLY A 26 -16.45 10.52 2.64
CA GLY A 26 -17.17 9.45 3.37
C GLY A 26 -16.51 8.07 3.40
N ALA A 27 -15.30 7.90 2.87
CA ALA A 27 -14.54 6.66 3.01
C ALA A 27 -13.53 6.74 4.17
N SER A 28 -13.62 5.83 5.13
CA SER A 28 -12.58 5.70 6.16
C SER A 28 -11.27 5.26 5.51
N ARG A 29 -10.17 5.95 5.82
CA ARG A 29 -8.82 5.55 5.39
C ARG A 29 -8.27 4.37 6.21
N LEU A 30 -8.87 4.11 7.36
CA LEU A 30 -8.48 3.09 8.32
C LEU A 30 -9.70 2.20 8.54
N ASP A 31 -9.92 1.26 7.62
CA ASP A 31 -10.92 0.22 7.82
C ASP A 31 -10.24 -0.96 8.52
N LEU A 32 -10.44 -1.06 9.84
CA LEU A 32 -9.90 -2.15 10.66
C LEU A 32 -10.54 -3.51 10.31
N ARG A 33 -11.62 -3.51 9.51
CA ARG A 33 -12.29 -4.73 9.05
C ARG A 33 -11.54 -5.42 7.91
N ASP A 34 -10.56 -4.77 7.32
CA ASP A 34 -9.75 -5.31 6.22
C ASP A 34 -8.23 -5.17 6.50
N PRO A 35 -7.68 -6.01 7.39
CA PRO A 35 -6.27 -5.96 7.75
C PRO A 35 -5.34 -6.22 6.56
N TYR A 36 -5.81 -6.98 5.55
CA TYR A 36 -5.06 -7.25 4.33
C TYR A 36 -4.90 -5.98 3.48
N HIS A 37 -5.98 -5.23 3.27
CA HIS A 37 -5.92 -3.97 2.53
C HIS A 37 -5.14 -2.88 3.28
N LEU A 38 -5.29 -2.82 4.61
CA LEU A 38 -4.52 -1.90 5.44
C LEU A 38 -3.02 -2.18 5.32
N ALA A 39 -2.62 -3.44 5.49
CA ALA A 39 -1.23 -3.85 5.40
C ALA A 39 -0.59 -3.65 4.03
N LEU A 40 -1.37 -3.52 2.95
CA LEU A 40 -0.87 -3.25 1.59
C LEU A 40 -0.89 -1.77 1.19
N SER A 41 -1.66 -0.93 1.88
CA SER A 41 -1.88 0.47 1.51
C SER A 41 -1.02 1.46 2.30
N VAL A 42 -0.66 1.13 3.55
CA VAL A 42 0.25 1.96 4.37
C VAL A 42 1.62 2.12 3.73
N PRO A 43 2.42 3.15 4.04
CA PRO A 43 3.82 3.25 3.60
C PRO A 43 4.73 2.27 4.36
N TRP A 44 5.91 1.98 3.81
CA TRP A 44 6.86 1.02 4.40
C TRP A 44 7.26 1.30 5.86
N PRO A 45 7.59 2.54 6.27
CA PRO A 45 7.96 2.82 7.66
C PRO A 45 6.81 2.54 8.65
N VAL A 46 5.58 2.88 8.27
CA VAL A 46 4.40 2.62 9.10
C VAL A 46 4.15 1.12 9.19
N PHE A 47 4.28 0.38 8.08
CA PHE A 47 4.17 -1.08 8.09
C PHE A 47 5.18 -1.71 9.06
N ILE A 48 6.45 -1.34 8.94
CA ILE A 48 7.53 -1.87 9.80
C ILE A 48 7.25 -1.52 11.27
N ALA A 49 6.90 -0.28 11.57
CA ALA A 49 6.58 0.15 12.94
C ALA A 49 5.40 -0.64 13.53
N THR A 50 4.34 -0.88 12.75
CA THR A 50 3.20 -1.69 13.18
C THR A 50 3.59 -3.14 13.47
N VAL A 51 4.47 -3.74 12.65
CA VAL A 51 4.97 -5.11 12.88
C VAL A 51 5.78 -5.19 14.17
N PHE A 52 6.70 -4.25 14.40
CA PHE A 52 7.47 -4.18 15.64
C PHE A 52 6.57 -3.96 16.86
N ALA A 53 5.56 -3.09 16.75
CA ALA A 53 4.61 -2.86 17.83
C ALA A 53 3.78 -4.12 18.16
N LEU A 54 3.33 -4.86 17.15
CA LEU A 54 2.59 -6.11 17.35
C LEU A 54 3.48 -7.20 17.96
N TYR A 55 4.72 -7.33 17.49
CA TYR A 55 5.70 -8.25 18.06
C TYR A 55 6.00 -7.92 19.53
N GLY A 56 6.23 -6.64 19.85
CA GLY A 56 6.42 -6.14 21.21
C GLY A 56 5.19 -6.37 22.11
N LEU A 57 3.99 -6.23 21.57
CA LEU A 57 2.75 -6.48 22.31
C LEU A 57 2.57 -7.97 22.65
N ILE A 58 2.82 -8.86 21.69
CA ILE A 58 2.73 -10.31 21.90
C ILE A 58 3.76 -10.75 22.94
N THR A 59 5.01 -10.31 22.80
CA THR A 59 6.08 -10.64 23.77
C THR A 59 5.79 -10.10 25.16
N THR A 60 5.27 -8.88 25.28
CA THR A 60 4.85 -8.32 26.58
C THR A 60 3.70 -9.14 27.19
N LEU A 61 2.73 -9.58 26.39
CA LEU A 61 1.63 -10.41 26.87
C LEU A 61 2.13 -11.76 27.43
N PHE A 62 3.03 -12.45 26.72
CA PHE A 62 3.61 -13.70 27.20
C PHE A 62 4.53 -13.49 28.41
N ALA A 63 5.32 -12.42 28.45
CA ALA A 63 6.09 -12.04 29.62
C ALA A 63 5.21 -11.90 30.87
N LEU A 64 4.05 -11.26 30.75
CA LEU A 64 3.08 -11.15 31.84
C LEU A 64 2.51 -12.51 32.24
N LEU A 65 2.26 -13.42 31.29
CA LEU A 65 1.84 -14.80 31.59
C LEU A 65 2.91 -15.55 32.39
N TYR A 66 4.19 -15.43 32.03
CA TYR A 66 5.27 -16.04 32.81
C TYR A 66 5.36 -15.46 34.24
N LEU A 67 5.03 -14.18 34.44
CA LEU A 67 5.01 -13.60 35.78
C LEU A 67 3.86 -14.10 36.68
N VAL A 68 2.82 -14.74 36.11
CA VAL A 68 1.68 -15.27 36.90
C VAL A 68 2.15 -16.36 37.86
N GLN A 69 3.10 -17.21 37.43
CA GLN A 69 3.64 -18.26 38.27
C GLN A 69 5.13 -18.00 38.56
N ALA A 70 5.42 -17.61 39.80
CA ALA A 70 6.79 -17.43 40.26
C ALA A 70 7.61 -18.71 40.05
N GLY A 71 8.83 -18.55 39.52
CA GLY A 71 9.76 -19.66 39.28
C GLY A 71 9.40 -20.54 38.07
N CYS A 72 8.47 -20.14 37.19
CA CYS A 72 8.18 -20.90 35.97
C CYS A 72 9.28 -20.80 34.91
N VAL A 73 10.17 -19.81 35.01
CA VAL A 73 11.37 -19.64 34.16
C VAL A 73 12.61 -19.81 35.03
N ALA A 74 13.45 -20.79 34.70
CA ALA A 74 14.75 -21.01 35.32
C ALA A 74 15.71 -19.86 34.98
N ASN A 75 16.61 -19.55 35.92
CA ASN A 75 17.63 -18.50 35.80
C ASN A 75 17.11 -17.07 35.58
N ALA A 76 15.79 -16.85 35.61
CA ALA A 76 15.20 -15.53 35.66
C ALA A 76 15.16 -15.00 37.11
N ARG A 77 15.40 -13.70 37.29
CA ARG A 77 15.25 -13.07 38.61
C ARG A 77 13.78 -13.12 39.04
N PRO A 78 13.46 -13.50 40.29
CA PRO A 78 12.08 -13.57 40.76
C PRO A 78 11.33 -12.25 40.56
N GLY A 79 10.22 -12.28 39.81
CA GLY A 79 9.38 -11.11 39.55
C GLY A 79 9.95 -10.10 38.55
N SER A 80 11.06 -10.38 37.87
CA SER A 80 11.64 -9.47 36.87
C SER A 80 10.87 -9.50 35.55
N LEU A 81 10.17 -8.40 35.24
CA LEU A 81 9.48 -8.24 33.95
C LEU A 81 10.45 -8.27 32.78
N PHE A 82 11.64 -7.66 32.92
CA PHE A 82 12.61 -7.63 31.84
C PHE A 82 13.13 -9.03 31.50
N ASP A 83 13.38 -9.87 32.50
CA ASP A 83 13.88 -11.24 32.25
C ASP A 83 12.81 -12.09 31.57
N ALA A 84 11.56 -12.00 32.03
CA ALA A 84 10.42 -12.67 31.38
C ALA A 84 10.18 -12.15 29.95
N PHE A 85 10.40 -10.85 29.71
CA PHE A 85 10.29 -10.24 28.39
C PHE A 85 11.39 -10.69 27.43
N PHE A 86 12.65 -10.73 27.88
CA PHE A 86 13.75 -11.26 27.06
C PHE A 86 13.58 -12.75 26.79
N PHE A 87 13.17 -13.54 27.79
CA PHE A 87 12.83 -14.95 27.58
C PHE A 87 11.71 -15.13 26.55
N SER A 88 10.67 -14.29 26.60
CA SER A 88 9.58 -14.29 25.62
C SER A 88 10.07 -13.92 24.21
N ILE A 89 10.91 -12.88 24.06
CA ILE A 89 11.54 -12.55 22.76
C ILE A 89 12.32 -13.75 22.21
N GLU A 90 13.18 -14.36 23.03
CA GLU A 90 14.01 -15.49 22.63
C GLU A 90 13.17 -16.71 22.23
N THR A 91 12.06 -16.96 22.94
CA THR A 91 11.13 -18.06 22.67
C THR A 91 10.31 -17.80 21.42
N LEU A 92 9.70 -16.61 21.29
CA LEU A 92 8.86 -16.24 20.15
C LEU A 92 9.68 -16.13 18.85
N ALA A 93 10.92 -15.65 18.92
CA ALA A 93 11.85 -15.62 17.78
C ALA A 93 12.51 -16.98 17.52
N THR A 94 12.28 -17.99 18.36
CA THR A 94 12.91 -19.32 18.28
C THR A 94 14.45 -19.28 18.35
N VAL A 95 15.01 -18.25 19.01
CA VAL A 95 16.45 -18.09 19.22
C VAL A 95 16.92 -19.00 20.35
N GLY A 96 16.25 -18.91 21.51
CA GLY A 96 16.51 -19.71 22.70
C GLY A 96 18.00 -19.85 23.06
N TYR A 97 18.63 -18.79 23.61
CA TYR A 97 20.06 -18.83 23.94
C TYR A 97 20.44 -19.93 24.94
N GLY A 98 19.47 -20.43 25.71
CA GLY A 98 19.63 -21.53 26.65
C GLY A 98 19.97 -21.09 28.08
N GLU A 99 20.18 -19.80 28.30
CA GLU A 99 20.38 -19.22 29.64
C GLU A 99 19.10 -19.32 30.48
N MET A 100 17.94 -18.98 29.90
CA MET A 100 16.63 -19.10 30.52
C MET A 100 15.83 -20.23 29.88
N ALA A 101 15.14 -21.03 30.69
CA ALA A 101 14.36 -22.17 30.24
C ALA A 101 13.07 -22.32 31.06
N PRO A 102 11.99 -22.86 30.49
CA PRO A 102 10.80 -23.19 31.28
C PRO A 102 11.16 -24.25 32.34
N ALA A 103 10.78 -24.02 33.60
CA ALA A 103 11.16 -24.86 34.74
C ALA A 103 9.99 -25.66 35.33
N THR A 104 8.75 -25.24 35.05
CA THR A 104 7.53 -25.87 35.58
C THR A 104 6.63 -26.33 34.43
N LEU A 105 5.70 -27.24 34.72
CA LEU A 105 4.69 -27.68 33.74
C LEU A 105 3.94 -26.48 33.14
N TYR A 106 3.57 -25.50 33.96
CA TYR A 106 2.97 -24.25 33.50
C TYR A 106 3.88 -23.48 32.53
N GLY A 107 5.16 -23.29 32.90
CA GLY A 107 6.14 -22.61 32.04
C GLY A 107 6.28 -23.31 30.68
N HIS A 108 6.32 -24.65 30.66
CA HIS A 108 6.35 -25.43 29.42
C HIS A 108 5.09 -25.27 28.56
N LEU A 109 3.90 -25.23 29.17
CA LEU A 109 2.64 -25.02 28.45
C LEU A 109 2.58 -23.63 27.82
N VAL A 110 2.96 -22.59 28.58
CA VAL A 110 3.01 -21.21 28.08
C VAL A 110 4.04 -21.09 26.95
N ALA A 111 5.24 -21.64 27.13
CA ALA A 111 6.28 -21.63 26.11
C ALA A 111 5.88 -22.39 24.84
N SER A 112 5.19 -23.53 24.96
CA SER A 112 4.68 -24.28 23.81
C SER A 112 3.64 -23.48 23.02
N ALA A 113 2.72 -22.79 23.72
CA ALA A 113 1.75 -21.92 23.10
C ALA A 113 2.41 -20.70 22.42
N GLU A 114 3.44 -20.13 23.06
CA GLU A 114 4.24 -19.03 22.51
C GLU A 114 4.96 -19.44 21.23
N ILE A 115 5.59 -20.61 21.19
CA ILE A 115 6.27 -21.14 20.00
C ILE A 115 5.29 -21.28 18.83
N ILE A 116 4.08 -21.82 19.06
CA ILE A 116 3.05 -21.93 18.03
C ILE A 116 2.64 -20.53 17.52
N CYS A 117 2.49 -19.57 18.43
CA CYS A 117 2.18 -18.18 18.07
C CYS A 117 3.30 -17.54 17.24
N GLY A 118 4.57 -17.74 17.61
CA GLY A 118 5.74 -17.22 16.92
C GLY A 118 5.90 -17.78 15.51
N MET A 119 5.65 -19.09 15.34
CA MET A 119 5.63 -19.73 14.02
C MET A 119 4.52 -19.14 13.12
N ALA A 120 3.30 -19.02 13.65
CA ALA A 120 2.18 -18.43 12.92
C ALA A 120 2.46 -16.96 12.53
N PHE A 121 3.00 -16.17 13.46
CA PHE A 121 3.38 -14.78 13.23
C PHE A 121 4.41 -14.68 12.10
N THR A 122 5.48 -15.46 12.16
CA THR A 122 6.55 -15.47 11.15
C THR A 122 6.02 -15.86 9.77
N ALA A 123 5.14 -16.87 9.69
CA ALA A 123 4.52 -17.28 8.43
C ALA A 123 3.65 -16.17 7.81
N ILE A 124 2.79 -15.53 8.61
CA ILE A 124 1.92 -14.43 8.15
C ILE A 124 2.77 -13.23 7.71
N MET A 125 3.77 -12.85 8.49
CA MET A 125 4.64 -11.71 8.16
C MET A 125 5.42 -11.95 6.86
N THR A 126 5.96 -13.17 6.68
CA THR A 126 6.67 -13.54 5.45
C THR A 126 5.75 -13.45 4.23
N GLY A 127 4.54 -14.01 4.31
CA GLY A 127 3.56 -13.93 3.23
C GLY A 127 3.15 -12.49 2.91
N LEU A 128 2.95 -11.66 3.94
CA LEU A 128 2.55 -10.28 3.78
C LEU A 128 3.64 -9.42 3.13
N VAL A 129 4.89 -9.58 3.57
CA VAL A 129 6.06 -8.96 2.97
C VAL A 129 6.19 -9.37 1.50
N PHE A 130 6.04 -10.67 1.21
CA PHE A 130 6.09 -11.18 -0.16
C PHE A 130 5.02 -10.55 -1.07
N VAL A 131 3.75 -10.51 -0.65
CA VAL A 131 2.68 -9.87 -1.43
C VAL A 131 2.98 -8.39 -1.68
N ARG A 132 3.53 -7.70 -0.67
CA ARG A 132 3.82 -6.27 -0.72
C ARG A 132 5.00 -5.95 -1.65
N PHE A 133 6.00 -6.81 -1.73
CA PHE A 133 7.07 -6.76 -2.73
C PHE A 133 6.59 -7.16 -4.13
N SER A 134 5.65 -8.09 -4.21
CA SER A 134 5.17 -8.65 -5.47
C SER A 134 4.23 -7.74 -6.24
N LYS A 135 3.76 -6.62 -5.67
CA LYS A 135 2.92 -5.65 -6.39
C LYS A 135 3.76 -4.88 -7.42
N PRO A 136 3.60 -5.15 -8.74
CA PRO A 136 4.33 -4.41 -9.76
C PRO A 136 3.79 -2.98 -9.80
N ARG A 137 4.67 -2.00 -9.61
CA ARG A 137 4.33 -0.59 -9.86
C ARG A 137 4.67 -0.28 -11.31
N ALA A 138 3.64 -0.22 -12.16
CA ALA A 138 3.80 0.30 -13.51
C ALA A 138 4.24 1.77 -13.44
N ARG A 139 5.34 2.10 -14.12
CA ARG A 139 5.83 3.48 -14.24
C ARG A 139 5.58 3.92 -15.68
N ILE A 140 4.37 4.40 -15.94
CA ILE A 140 4.00 4.95 -17.24
C ILE A 140 4.31 6.44 -17.21
N LEU A 141 5.06 6.90 -18.19
CA LEU A 141 5.36 8.32 -18.41
C LEU A 141 4.37 8.86 -19.43
N TYR A 142 3.87 10.07 -19.21
CA TYR A 142 2.95 10.76 -20.12
C TYR A 142 3.64 12.01 -20.67
N ALA A 143 3.40 12.34 -21.93
CA ALA A 143 3.81 13.64 -22.47
C ALA A 143 2.98 14.77 -21.86
N ASP A 144 3.62 15.93 -21.68
CA ASP A 144 3.05 17.08 -20.98
C ASP A 144 1.80 17.65 -21.67
N ASN A 145 1.70 17.51 -22.99
CA ASN A 145 0.60 18.08 -23.73
C ASN A 145 0.09 17.11 -24.81
N PRO A 146 -1.23 16.85 -24.87
CA PRO A 146 -1.84 16.28 -26.07
C PRO A 146 -1.73 17.27 -27.22
N VAL A 147 -1.55 16.77 -28.44
CA VAL A 147 -1.51 17.62 -29.64
C VAL A 147 -2.59 17.19 -30.63
N ILE A 148 -3.23 18.16 -31.26
CA ILE A 148 -4.16 17.92 -32.36
C ILE A 148 -3.50 18.43 -33.62
N THR A 149 -3.26 17.53 -34.57
CA THR A 149 -2.60 17.86 -35.83
C THR A 149 -3.18 17.06 -36.99
N ARG A 150 -2.87 17.45 -38.22
CA ARG A 150 -3.23 16.66 -39.39
C ARG A 150 -2.27 15.48 -39.53
N HIS A 151 -2.82 14.26 -39.58
CA HIS A 151 -2.10 13.03 -39.87
C HIS A 151 -2.86 12.21 -40.91
N ASN A 152 -2.18 11.80 -41.99
CA ASN A 152 -2.80 11.14 -43.14
C ASN A 152 -4.05 11.89 -43.66
N GLY A 153 -3.97 13.23 -43.72
CA GLY A 153 -5.04 14.10 -44.21
C GLY A 153 -6.20 14.36 -43.23
N ARG A 154 -6.27 13.65 -42.09
CA ARG A 154 -7.34 13.79 -41.09
C ARG A 154 -6.83 14.54 -39.85
N GLN A 155 -7.71 15.29 -39.18
CA GLN A 155 -7.41 15.85 -37.86
C GLN A 155 -7.37 14.70 -36.86
N THR A 156 -6.25 14.55 -36.14
CA THR A 156 -5.98 13.42 -35.25
C THR A 156 -5.47 13.96 -33.92
N LEU A 157 -6.06 13.47 -32.84
CA LEU A 157 -5.58 13.74 -31.49
C LEU A 157 -4.48 12.74 -31.15
N MET A 158 -3.30 13.24 -30.77
CA MET A 158 -2.14 12.44 -30.44
C MET A 158 -1.70 12.66 -29.00
N ILE A 159 -1.43 11.57 -28.29
CA ILE A 159 -0.90 11.55 -26.92
C ILE A 159 0.26 10.57 -26.89
N ARG A 160 1.44 11.04 -26.44
CA ARG A 160 2.60 10.17 -26.29
C ARG A 160 2.69 9.63 -24.87
N ILE A 161 2.89 8.32 -24.78
CA ILE A 161 3.12 7.59 -23.54
C ILE A 161 4.46 6.84 -23.62
N GLY A 162 5.11 6.64 -22.48
CA GLY A 162 6.41 6.00 -22.38
C GLY A 162 6.49 4.98 -21.26
N ASN A 163 7.35 3.97 -21.44
CA ASN A 163 7.65 2.99 -20.43
C ASN A 163 8.83 3.52 -19.61
N GLY A 164 8.59 3.82 -18.35
CA GLY A 164 9.65 4.27 -17.44
C GLY A 164 10.55 3.14 -16.93
N ARG A 165 10.42 1.92 -17.46
CA ARG A 165 11.26 0.75 -17.13
C ARG A 165 11.91 0.16 -18.37
N MET A 166 13.03 -0.53 -18.17
CA MET A 166 13.73 -1.29 -19.20
C MET A 166 13.05 -2.62 -19.54
N THR A 167 12.19 -3.12 -18.65
CA THR A 167 11.37 -4.30 -18.89
C THR A 167 10.22 -3.97 -19.83
N MET A 168 10.11 -4.71 -20.92
CA MET A 168 9.02 -4.54 -21.88
C MET A 168 7.67 -4.92 -21.26
N LEU A 169 6.63 -4.14 -21.58
CA LEU A 169 5.25 -4.51 -21.27
C LEU A 169 4.70 -5.34 -22.44
N THR A 170 4.24 -6.55 -22.14
CA THR A 170 3.55 -7.45 -23.08
C THR A 170 2.04 -7.31 -22.88
N ASP A 171 1.25 -7.48 -23.95
CA ASP A 171 -0.23 -7.45 -23.92
C ASP A 171 -0.83 -6.17 -23.30
N THR A 172 -0.34 -5.02 -23.76
CA THR A 172 -0.78 -3.73 -23.22
C THR A 172 -2.08 -3.26 -23.87
N HIS A 173 -3.18 -3.22 -23.11
CA HIS A 173 -4.44 -2.63 -23.55
C HIS A 173 -4.50 -1.14 -23.25
N LEU A 174 -4.59 -0.32 -24.30
CA LEU A 174 -4.73 1.13 -24.19
C LEU A 174 -6.18 1.54 -24.39
N ARG A 175 -6.68 2.40 -23.51
CA ARG A 175 -8.01 3.01 -23.62
C ARG A 175 -7.90 4.52 -23.43
N LEU A 176 -8.49 5.26 -24.34
CA LEU A 176 -8.54 6.71 -24.31
C LEU A 176 -10.00 7.12 -24.12
N SER A 177 -10.26 7.93 -23.09
CA SER A 177 -11.59 8.38 -22.74
C SER A 177 -11.60 9.88 -22.50
N ALA A 178 -12.58 10.57 -23.07
CA ALA A 178 -12.83 11.98 -22.81
C ALA A 178 -14.03 12.13 -21.87
N LEU A 179 -13.89 12.94 -20.83
CA LEU A 179 -15.00 13.29 -19.94
C LEU A 179 -15.58 14.63 -20.39
N ILE A 180 -16.76 14.61 -20.99
CA ILE A 180 -17.41 15.79 -21.58
C ILE A 180 -18.64 16.14 -20.74
N ARG A 181 -18.87 17.44 -20.49
CA ARG A 181 -20.10 17.89 -19.85
C ARG A 181 -21.22 17.91 -20.88
N GLU A 182 -22.34 17.31 -20.55
CA GLU A 182 -23.56 17.32 -21.36
C GLU A 182 -24.72 17.83 -20.52
N THR A 183 -25.67 18.49 -21.18
CA THR A 183 -26.94 18.91 -20.58
C THR A 183 -28.02 18.02 -21.17
N THR A 184 -28.81 17.35 -20.33
CA THR A 184 -29.95 16.55 -20.82
C THR A 184 -31.03 17.46 -21.41
N ARG A 185 -31.93 16.88 -22.20
CA ARG A 185 -33.14 17.59 -22.67
C ARG A 185 -34.03 18.08 -21.52
N GLU A 186 -33.85 17.53 -20.32
CA GLU A 186 -34.53 17.94 -19.08
C GLU A 186 -33.77 19.06 -18.33
N GLY A 187 -32.72 19.64 -18.93
CA GLY A 187 -31.95 20.75 -18.35
C GLY A 187 -30.97 20.35 -17.26
N ARG A 188 -30.65 19.05 -17.09
CA ARG A 188 -29.71 18.60 -16.05
C ARG A 188 -28.30 18.47 -16.63
N ASP A 189 -27.34 19.12 -15.98
CA ASP A 189 -25.92 19.00 -16.29
C ASP A 189 -25.34 17.71 -15.70
N TYR A 190 -24.66 16.92 -16.53
CA TYR A 190 -23.90 15.75 -16.09
C TYR A 190 -22.61 15.64 -16.90
N ARG A 191 -21.66 14.82 -16.41
CA ARG A 191 -20.42 14.53 -17.13
C ARG A 191 -20.49 13.12 -17.68
N ARG A 192 -20.36 12.96 -18.99
CA ARG A 192 -20.38 11.68 -19.69
C ARG A 192 -18.97 11.28 -20.13
N VAL A 193 -18.61 10.03 -19.88
CA VAL A 193 -17.38 9.43 -20.39
C VAL A 193 -17.63 8.96 -21.82
N HIS A 194 -16.86 9.48 -22.77
CA HIS A 194 -16.83 9.06 -24.16
C HIS A 194 -15.56 8.27 -24.43
N HIS A 195 -15.70 7.02 -24.87
CA HIS A 195 -14.57 6.20 -25.29
C HIS A 195 -14.15 6.59 -26.70
N LEU A 196 -12.94 7.12 -26.84
CA LEU A 196 -12.37 7.52 -28.13
C LEU A 196 -11.80 6.28 -28.82
N ARG A 197 -12.13 6.10 -30.10
CA ARG A 197 -11.59 5.00 -30.91
C ARG A 197 -10.13 5.28 -31.22
N ILE A 198 -9.23 4.46 -30.72
CA ILE A 198 -7.79 4.60 -30.98
C ILE A 198 -7.46 3.85 -32.27
N ALA A 199 -6.60 4.41 -33.11
CA ALA A 199 -6.01 3.68 -34.23
C ALA A 199 -5.29 2.41 -33.70
N PRO A 200 -5.35 1.27 -34.41
CA PRO A 200 -4.67 0.05 -33.98
C PRO A 200 -3.18 0.33 -33.83
N ALA A 201 -2.71 0.49 -32.59
CA ALA A 201 -1.29 0.53 -32.31
C ALA A 201 -0.73 -0.88 -32.55
N MET A 202 0.45 -0.99 -33.14
CA MET A 202 1.29 -2.19 -33.02
C MET A 202 1.66 -2.34 -31.53
N ALA A 203 0.72 -2.81 -30.71
CA ALA A 203 0.80 -2.82 -29.26
C ALA A 203 1.01 -4.24 -28.70
N GLN A 204 1.65 -5.12 -29.48
CA GLN A 204 2.09 -6.41 -28.94
C GLN A 204 3.38 -6.28 -28.12
N MET A 205 4.19 -5.23 -28.39
CA MET A 205 5.43 -4.94 -27.67
C MET A 205 5.54 -3.44 -27.43
N PHE A 206 5.66 -3.01 -26.18
CA PHE A 206 5.85 -1.62 -25.79
C PHE A 206 7.28 -1.40 -25.26
N PRO A 207 8.27 -1.19 -26.13
CA PRO A 207 9.67 -1.16 -25.71
C PRO A 207 10.04 0.14 -24.99
N LEU A 208 9.63 1.31 -25.49
CA LEU A 208 10.10 2.61 -25.00
C LEU A 208 9.02 3.71 -25.00
N THR A 209 8.47 4.06 -26.16
CA THR A 209 7.41 5.08 -26.28
C THR A 209 6.43 4.73 -27.38
N LEU A 210 5.16 5.10 -27.17
CA LEU A 210 4.09 4.94 -28.15
C LEU A 210 3.28 6.23 -28.25
N THR A 211 2.88 6.57 -29.46
CA THR A 211 1.91 7.64 -29.71
C THR A 211 0.54 7.03 -29.91
N VAL A 212 -0.36 7.29 -28.97
CA VAL A 212 -1.78 6.95 -29.04
C VAL A 212 -2.47 7.98 -29.93
N MET A 213 -3.20 7.52 -30.94
CA MET A 213 -3.83 8.37 -31.95
C MET A 213 -5.33 8.09 -32.01
N HIS A 214 -6.15 9.14 -31.98
CA HIS A 214 -7.61 9.11 -32.20
C HIS A 214 -7.98 9.86 -33.46
#